data_AF-F6DCR5-F1
#
_entry.id   AF-F6DCR5-F1
#
_cell.length_a   1.000
_cell.length_b   1.000
_cell.length_c   1.000
_cell.angle_alpha   90.00
_cell.angle_beta   90.00
_cell.angle_gamma   90.00
#
_symmetry.space_group_name_H-M   'P 1'
#
loop_
_entity.id
_entity.type
_entity.pdbx_description
1 polymer ?
#
loop_
_entity_poly.entity_id
_entity_poly.type
_entity_poly.pdbx_seq_one_letter_code
_entity_poly.pdbx_strand_id
1 'polypeptide(L)'
;MNDTWRQLALAARRGNAEAEQLLAPFIDQLRHHPQQLAVQAETLAGLLAQEEQDLLIWLLDPGKAPAHWQALLTQIRRCYQQRLNSQQ
;
A
#
# COMPACT_ATOMS: atom_id res chain seq x y z
N MET A 1 12.23 10.19 11.65
CA MET A 1 11.69 8.91 11.12
C MET A 1 10.16 8.87 11.06
N ASN A 2 9.39 9.63 11.87
CA ASN A 2 7.92 9.66 11.79
C ASN A 2 7.33 10.44 10.60
N ASP A 3 8.14 11.24 9.90
CA ASP A 3 7.65 12.11 8.82
C ASP A 3 7.32 11.31 7.55
N THR A 4 8.21 10.40 7.14
CA THR A 4 8.06 9.55 5.95
C THR A 4 6.78 8.71 5.99
N TRP A 5 6.48 8.08 7.12
CA TRP A 5 5.23 7.33 7.27
C TRP A 5 4.00 8.23 7.10
N ARG A 6 4.00 9.43 7.69
CA ARG A 6 2.89 10.38 7.57
C ARG A 6 2.69 10.83 6.13
N GLN A 7 3.77 11.10 5.41
CA GLN A 7 3.73 11.48 4.00
C GLN A 7 3.11 10.35 3.15
N LEU A 8 3.53 9.11 3.37
CA LEU A 8 2.96 7.94 2.69
C LEU A 8 1.48 7.72 3.07
N ALA A 9 1.12 7.91 4.33
CA ALA A 9 -0.26 7.80 4.78
C ALA A 9 -1.16 8.87 4.15
N LEU A 10 -0.65 10.09 3.94
CA LEU A 10 -1.36 11.13 3.21
C LEU A 10 -1.48 10.81 1.72
N ALA A 11 -0.42 10.34 1.07
CA ALA A 11 -0.44 9.93 -0.33
C ALA A 11 -1.32 8.70 -0.60
N ALA A 12 -1.54 7.87 0.42
CA ALA A 12 -2.45 6.73 0.36
C ALA A 12 -3.94 7.12 0.49
N ARG A 13 -4.26 8.36 0.90
CA ARG A 13 -5.63 8.89 0.87
C ARG A 13 -5.94 9.33 -0.56
N ARG A 14 -6.87 8.62 -1.20
CA ARG A 14 -7.17 8.66 -2.64
C ARG A 14 -8.64 9.08 -2.83
N GLY A 15 -9.03 9.45 -4.05
CA GLY A 15 -10.44 9.72 -4.37
C GLY A 15 -11.30 8.47 -4.37
N ASN A 16 -10.66 7.29 -4.32
CA ASN A 16 -11.30 5.98 -4.40
C ASN A 16 -11.23 5.22 -3.06
N ALA A 17 -12.41 4.97 -2.47
CA ALA A 17 -12.54 4.27 -1.20
C ALA A 17 -12.00 2.83 -1.21
N GLU A 18 -12.09 2.11 -2.33
CA GLU A 18 -11.60 0.74 -2.46
C GLU A 18 -10.07 0.70 -2.41
N ALA A 19 -9.41 1.63 -3.11
CA ALA A 19 -7.96 1.77 -3.06
C ALA A 19 -7.48 2.14 -1.63
N GLU A 20 -8.18 3.06 -0.97
CA GLU A 20 -7.87 3.42 0.43
C GLU A 20 -8.01 2.23 1.38
N GLN A 21 -9.08 1.44 1.24
CA GLN A 21 -9.31 0.24 2.06
C GLN A 21 -8.23 -0.82 1.88
N LEU A 22 -7.73 -1.01 0.66
CA LEU A 22 -6.65 -1.96 0.37
C LEU A 22 -5.31 -1.49 0.93
N LEU A 23 -5.03 -0.18 0.86
CA LEU A 23 -3.76 0.41 1.31
C LEU A 23 -3.68 0.59 2.83
N ALA A 24 -4.78 0.95 3.49
CA ALA A 24 -4.80 1.33 4.91
C ALA A 24 -4.15 0.30 5.85
N PRO A 25 -4.39 -1.03 5.73
CA PRO A 25 -3.78 -2.02 6.61
C PRO A 25 -2.25 -2.08 6.47
N PHE A 26 -1.75 -1.90 5.26
CA PHE A 26 -0.31 -1.90 5.00
C PHE A 26 0.34 -0.61 5.55
N ILE A 27 -0.28 0.55 5.32
CA ILE A 27 0.17 1.81 5.89
C ILE A 27 0.20 1.76 7.42
N ASP A 28 -0.84 1.19 8.05
CA ASP A 28 -0.89 1.00 9.50
C ASP A 28 0.23 0.07 10.00
N GLN A 29 0.48 -1.05 9.30
CA GLN A 29 1.61 -1.92 9.62
C GLN A 29 2.95 -1.18 9.58
N LEU A 30 3.19 -0.35 8.55
CA LEU A 30 4.44 0.41 8.42
C LEU A 30 4.69 1.37 9.59
N ARG A 31 3.64 1.84 10.27
CA ARG A 31 3.76 2.65 11.50
C ARG A 31 4.44 1.88 12.63
N HIS A 32 4.18 0.58 12.73
CA HIS A 32 4.68 -0.29 13.78
C HIS A 32 5.99 -0.99 13.42
N HIS A 33 6.39 -0.97 12.13
CA HIS A 33 7.57 -1.65 11.61
C HIS A 33 8.52 -0.68 10.88
N PRO A 34 9.30 0.15 11.62
CA PRO A 34 10.13 1.20 11.02
C PRO A 34 11.24 0.68 10.09
N GLN A 35 11.73 -0.55 10.31
CA GLN A 35 12.69 -1.18 9.40
C GLN A 35 12.06 -1.48 8.03
N GLN A 36 10.81 -1.97 8.03
CA GLN A 36 10.06 -2.24 6.81
C GLN A 36 9.72 -0.93 6.09
N LEU A 37 9.38 0.13 6.84
CA LEU A 37 9.19 1.47 6.28
C LEU A 37 10.46 1.95 5.56
N ALA A 38 11.65 1.81 6.16
CA ALA A 38 12.89 2.24 5.52
C ALA A 38 13.17 1.51 4.20
N VAL A 39 12.82 0.22 4.11
CA VAL A 39 13.02 -0.59 2.89
C VAL A 39 11.97 -0.29 1.82
N GLN A 40 10.72 -0.07 2.21
CA GLN A 40 9.59 0.02 1.28
C GLN A 40 9.18 1.46 0.93
N ALA A 41 9.69 2.47 1.65
CA ALA A 41 9.22 3.85 1.51
C ALA A 41 9.34 4.40 0.08
N GLU A 42 10.50 4.23 -0.55
CA GLU A 42 10.74 4.75 -1.91
C GLU A 42 9.86 4.04 -2.94
N THR A 43 9.84 2.71 -2.90
CA THR A 43 8.99 1.85 -3.73
C THR A 43 7.51 2.20 -3.59
N LEU A 44 7.04 2.37 -2.34
CA LEU A 44 5.65 2.73 -2.06
C LEU A 44 5.33 4.16 -2.51
N ALA A 45 6.23 5.12 -2.33
CA ALA A 45 6.05 6.48 -2.83
C ALA A 45 5.92 6.49 -4.36
N GLY A 46 6.76 5.73 -5.07
CA GLY A 46 6.71 5.59 -6.53
C GLY A 46 5.40 4.96 -7.01
N LEU A 47 4.90 3.93 -6.31
CA LEU A 47 3.59 3.33 -6.57
C LEU A 47 2.44 4.32 -6.29
N LEU A 48 2.52 5.08 -5.20
CA LEU A 48 1.49 6.05 -4.83
C LEU A 48 1.46 7.28 -5.76
N ALA A 49 2.54 7.56 -6.48
CA ALA A 49 2.61 8.60 -7.51
C ALA A 49 1.95 8.20 -8.84
N GLN A 50 1.52 6.93 -8.99
CA GLN A 50 0.87 6.46 -10.21
C GLN A 50 -0.59 6.93 -10.30
N GLU A 51 -1.07 7.04 -11.52
CA GLU A 51 -2.46 7.39 -11.85
C GLU A 51 -3.45 6.52 -11.08
N GLU A 52 -4.57 7.11 -10.66
CA GLU A 52 -5.52 6.45 -9.77
C GLU A 52 -6.14 5.20 -10.40
N GLN A 53 -6.39 5.22 -11.71
CA GLN A 53 -6.97 4.10 -12.45
C GLN A 53 -6.03 2.89 -12.47
N ASP A 54 -4.74 3.11 -12.81
CA ASP A 54 -3.75 2.05 -12.86
C ASP A 54 -3.47 1.48 -11.48
N LEU A 55 -3.33 2.34 -10.47
CA LEU A 55 -3.14 1.89 -9.09
C LEU A 55 -4.27 0.96 -8.67
N LEU A 56 -5.54 1.34 -8.89
CA LEU A 56 -6.68 0.51 -8.48
C LEU A 56 -6.62 -0.86 -9.17
N ILE A 57 -6.39 -0.90 -10.48
CA ILE A 57 -6.29 -2.15 -11.24
C ILE A 57 -5.20 -3.05 -10.65
N TRP A 58 -4.05 -2.48 -10.31
CA TRP A 58 -2.91 -3.22 -9.76
C TRP A 58 -3.10 -3.66 -8.31
N LEU A 59 -3.80 -2.86 -7.50
CA LEU A 59 -4.20 -3.24 -6.14
C LEU A 59 -5.20 -4.40 -6.17
N LEU A 60 -6.10 -4.43 -7.16
CA LEU A 60 -7.07 -5.50 -7.37
C LEU A 60 -6.46 -6.76 -7.97
N ASP A 61 -5.45 -6.60 -8.82
CA ASP A 61 -4.74 -7.70 -9.47
C ASP A 61 -3.24 -7.35 -9.65
N PRO A 62 -2.38 -7.78 -8.71
CA PRO A 62 -0.94 -7.52 -8.79
C PRO A 62 -0.29 -8.08 -10.07
N GLY A 63 -0.87 -9.10 -10.70
CA GLY A 63 -0.34 -9.68 -11.93
C GLY A 63 -0.40 -8.73 -13.13
N LYS A 64 -1.25 -7.70 -13.07
CA LYS A 64 -1.36 -6.66 -14.11
C LYS A 64 -0.35 -5.52 -13.94
N ALA A 65 0.34 -5.46 -12.81
CA ALA A 65 1.30 -4.42 -12.53
C ALA A 65 2.68 -4.72 -13.16
N PRO A 66 3.49 -3.69 -13.44
CA PRO A 66 4.90 -3.86 -13.75
C PRO A 66 5.62 -4.71 -12.69
N ALA A 67 6.56 -5.56 -13.12
CA ALA A 67 7.23 -6.57 -12.28
C ALA A 67 7.81 -6.00 -10.97
N HIS A 68 8.34 -4.77 -11.00
CA HIS A 68 8.94 -4.12 -9.83
C HIS A 68 7.92 -3.75 -8.74
N TRP A 69 6.63 -3.61 -9.07
CA TRP A 69 5.56 -3.35 -8.09
C TRP A 69 4.84 -4.60 -7.58
N GLN A 70 4.94 -5.73 -8.29
CA GLN A 70 4.13 -6.92 -7.99
C GLN A 70 4.35 -7.45 -6.57
N ALA A 71 5.59 -7.46 -6.10
CA ALA A 71 5.93 -7.92 -4.75
C ALA A 71 5.30 -7.03 -3.67
N LEU A 72 5.39 -5.70 -3.83
CA LEU A 72 4.79 -4.74 -2.90
C LEU A 72 3.26 -4.83 -2.90
N LEU A 73 2.64 -4.90 -4.07
CA LEU A 73 1.18 -5.03 -4.22
C LEU A 73 0.65 -6.33 -3.62
N THR A 74 1.37 -7.44 -3.80
CA THR A 74 1.04 -8.72 -3.17
C THR A 74 1.10 -8.61 -1.65
N GLN A 75 2.10 -7.90 -1.12
CA GLN A 75 2.22 -7.65 0.31
C GLN A 75 1.07 -6.79 0.85
N ILE A 76 0.71 -5.71 0.16
CA ILE A 76 -0.44 -4.85 0.51
C ILE A 76 -1.72 -5.68 0.61
N ARG A 77 -2.00 -6.51 -0.41
CA ARG A 77 -3.19 -7.39 -0.40
C ARG A 77 -3.17 -8.40 0.74
N ARG A 78 -2.01 -8.97 1.04
CA ARG A 78 -1.87 -9.91 2.17
C ARG A 78 -2.22 -9.23 3.48
N CYS A 79 -1.75 -8.00 3.72
CA CYS A 79 -2.11 -7.23 4.92
C CYS A 79 -3.61 -6.96 5.01
N TYR A 80 -4.24 -6.64 3.89
CA TYR A 80 -5.70 -6.47 3.82
C TYR A 80 -6.44 -7.76 4.17
N GLN A 81 -6.08 -8.89 3.56
CA GLN A 81 -6.68 -10.19 3.86
C GLN A 81 -6.50 -10.59 5.33
N GLN A 82 -5.31 -10.41 5.89
CA GLN A 82 -5.07 -10.68 7.32
C GLN A 82 -5.96 -9.82 8.22
N ARG A 83 -6.18 -8.55 7.87
CA ARG A 83 -7.08 -7.68 8.63
C ARG A 83 -8.53 -8.14 8.54
N LEU A 84 -9.01 -8.54 7.35
CA LEU A 84 -10.36 -9.09 7.19
C LEU A 84 -10.58 -10.33 8.04
N ASN A 85 -9.65 -11.29 8.00
CA ASN A 85 -9.72 -12.52 8.77
C ASN A 85 -9.65 -12.30 10.29
N SER A 86 -9.11 -11.16 10.74
CA SER A 86 -9.02 -10.82 12.17
C SER A 86 -10.29 -10.15 12.71
N GLN A 87 -11.26 -9.82 11.83
CA GLN A 87 -12.54 -9.20 12.21
C GLN A 87 -13.72 -10.17 12.14
N GLN A 88 -13.46 -11.44 11.84
CA GLN A 88 -14.42 -12.55 11.83
C GLN A 88 -14.26 -13.37 13.11
#